data_AF-A0A935KJT7-F1
#
_entry.id   AF-A0A935KJT7-F1
#
_cell.length_a   1.000
_cell.length_b   1.000
_cell.length_c   1.000
_cell.angle_alpha   90.00
_cell.angle_beta   90.00
_cell.angle_gamma   90.00
#
_symmetry.space_group_name_H-M   'P 1'
#
loop_
_entity.id
_entity.type
_entity.pdbx_description
1 polymer ?
#
loop_
_entity_poly.entity_id
_entity_poly.type
_entity_poly.pdbx_seq_one_letter_code
_entity_poly.pdbx_strand_id
1 'polypeptide(L)'
;MEVHHHAHTARKKWTHYFWEFLMLFLAVFCGFLAENQREHFVEHQREKKYAASLLEDLKKDTVDLSADIPFWKDYLEKIDTLRQEIQKPASQRNDLLLYKCARYMRAYENFAYHDRTIVQLKNSGNFRLIRNTLLSDSLIDYEASIRSVLHDQEMQSNVIWQNLNFLQDQLINSSLYNYSKFGNTSTLDSAALKNPDIIKIREGKEEVLFEYFNRLEYYKQINKYRYHTNIELLKMATNLIQMIKKEYHIK
;
A
#
# COMPACT_ATOMS: atom_id res chain seq x y z
N MET A 1 -82.40 43.18 -25.82
CA MET A 1 -81.04 43.71 -25.54
C MET A 1 -80.54 42.96 -24.33
N GLU A 2 -79.72 41.92 -24.55
CA GLU A 2 -79.18 41.14 -23.43
C GLU A 2 -77.98 41.87 -22.87
N VAL A 3 -78.07 42.28 -21.61
CA VAL A 3 -77.00 43.03 -20.95
C VAL A 3 -75.97 42.04 -20.44
N HIS A 4 -74.85 41.92 -21.14
CA HIS A 4 -73.71 41.15 -20.65
C HIS A 4 -73.20 41.77 -19.34
N HIS A 5 -73.57 41.16 -18.21
CA HIS A 5 -72.85 41.38 -16.95
C HIS A 5 -71.44 40.81 -17.12
N HIS A 6 -70.51 41.65 -17.59
CA HIS A 6 -69.10 41.42 -17.36
C HIS A 6 -68.90 41.37 -15.85
N ALA A 7 -68.69 40.16 -15.32
CA ALA A 7 -68.37 39.97 -13.91
C ALA A 7 -67.13 40.82 -13.61
N HIS A 8 -67.33 41.90 -12.85
CA HIS A 8 -66.23 42.77 -12.44
C HIS A 8 -65.28 41.93 -11.60
N THR A 9 -64.16 41.51 -12.20
CA THR A 9 -63.02 40.99 -11.47
C THR A 9 -62.60 42.06 -10.47
N ALA A 10 -62.94 41.83 -9.20
CA ALA A 10 -62.61 42.75 -8.13
C ALA A 10 -61.11 43.03 -8.20
N ARG A 11 -60.73 44.30 -8.38
CA ARG A 11 -59.32 44.70 -8.46
C ARG A 11 -58.60 44.13 -7.23
N LYS A 12 -57.73 43.14 -7.45
CA LYS A 12 -56.91 42.55 -6.40
C LYS A 12 -56.23 43.68 -5.64
N LYS A 13 -56.56 43.82 -4.35
CA LYS A 13 -55.86 44.76 -3.46
C LYS A 13 -54.37 44.40 -3.47
N TRP A 14 -53.50 45.40 -3.32
CA TRP A 14 -52.04 45.19 -3.31
C TRP A 14 -51.58 44.07 -2.35
N THR A 15 -52.29 43.90 -1.24
CA THR A 15 -52.10 42.78 -0.30
C THR A 15 -52.20 41.39 -0.95
N HIS A 16 -53.09 41.17 -1.92
CA HIS A 16 -53.17 39.88 -2.63
C HIS A 16 -51.92 39.61 -3.46
N TYR A 17 -51.39 40.62 -4.16
CA TYR A 17 -50.14 40.48 -4.91
C TYR A 17 -48.94 40.24 -3.97
N PHE A 18 -48.93 40.87 -2.79
CA PHE A 18 -47.93 40.59 -1.76
C PHE A 18 -48.01 39.15 -1.24
N TRP A 19 -49.20 38.63 -0.95
CA TRP A 19 -49.37 37.23 -0.51
C TRP A 19 -49.09 36.22 -1.63
N GLU A 20 -49.43 36.53 -2.88
CA GLU A 20 -49.08 35.71 -4.06
C GLU A 20 -47.57 35.67 -4.30
N PHE A 21 -46.89 36.83 -4.22
CA PHE A 21 -45.43 36.91 -4.23
C PHE A 21 -44.82 36.12 -3.06
N LEU A 22 -45.29 36.33 -1.83
CA LEU A 22 -44.74 35.68 -0.64
C LEU A 22 -44.92 34.16 -0.70
N MET A 23 -46.05 33.66 -1.19
CA MET A 23 -46.28 32.23 -1.42
C MET A 23 -45.30 31.65 -2.44
N LEU A 24 -45.12 32.29 -3.60
CA LEU A 24 -44.20 31.82 -4.64
C LEU A 24 -42.73 31.92 -4.19
N PHE A 25 -42.36 33.03 -3.56
CA PHE A 25 -41.05 33.25 -2.95
C PHE A 25 -40.76 32.19 -1.89
N LEU A 26 -41.68 31.95 -0.95
CA LEU A 26 -41.50 30.96 0.11
C LEU A 26 -41.42 29.54 -0.45
N ALA A 27 -42.20 29.19 -1.48
CA ALA A 27 -42.11 27.88 -2.14
C ALA A 27 -40.71 27.63 -2.75
N VAL A 28 -40.18 28.61 -3.49
CA VAL A 28 -38.83 28.51 -4.09
C VAL A 28 -37.74 28.55 -3.01
N PHE A 29 -37.86 29.43 -2.02
CA PHE A 29 -36.90 29.60 -0.92
C PHE A 29 -36.84 28.35 -0.02
N CYS A 30 -37.98 27.80 0.39
CA CYS A 30 -38.03 26.56 1.14
C CYS A 30 -37.56 25.36 0.31
N GLY A 31 -37.83 25.32 -1.00
CA GLY A 31 -37.26 24.32 -1.90
C GLY A 31 -35.74 24.35 -1.94
N PHE A 32 -35.15 25.55 -2.06
CA PHE A 32 -33.70 25.76 -2.00
C PHE A 32 -33.10 25.36 -0.64
N LEU A 33 -33.72 25.78 0.48
CA LEU A 33 -33.26 25.39 1.82
C LEU A 33 -33.35 23.88 2.06
N ALA A 34 -34.43 23.24 1.62
CA ALA A 34 -34.61 21.80 1.74
C ALA A 34 -33.55 21.03 0.94
N GLU A 35 -33.22 21.50 -0.28
CA GLU A 35 -32.18 20.88 -1.10
C GLU A 35 -30.79 21.06 -0.50
N ASN A 36 -30.43 22.26 -0.05
CA ASN A 36 -29.16 22.53 0.65
C ASN A 36 -29.01 21.64 1.91
N GLN A 37 -30.05 21.54 2.73
CA GLN A 37 -30.06 20.70 3.93
C GLN A 37 -29.97 19.20 3.59
N ARG A 38 -30.60 18.76 2.50
CA ARG A 38 -30.55 17.38 1.99
C ARG A 38 -29.16 17.03 1.46
N GLU A 39 -28.52 17.96 0.74
CA GLU A 39 -27.16 17.78 0.22
C GLU A 39 -26.16 17.61 1.36
N HIS A 40 -26.13 18.52 2.34
CA HIS A 40 -25.26 18.41 3.52
C HIS A 40 -25.47 17.11 4.31
N PHE A 41 -26.72 16.63 4.43
CA PHE A 41 -27.02 15.35 5.07
C PHE A 41 -26.45 14.16 4.27
N VAL A 42 -26.61 14.16 2.95
CA VAL A 42 -26.10 13.10 2.07
C VAL A 42 -24.57 13.11 2.01
N GLU A 43 -23.93 14.28 1.95
CA GLU A 43 -22.47 14.44 2.01
C GLU A 43 -21.92 13.84 3.32
N HIS A 44 -22.52 14.16 4.47
CA HIS A 44 -22.10 13.61 5.75
C HIS A 44 -22.28 12.08 5.86
N GLN A 45 -23.35 11.53 5.26
CA GLN A 45 -23.51 10.07 5.16
C GLN A 45 -22.46 9.41 4.25
N ARG A 46 -22.06 10.07 3.15
CA ARG A 46 -21.00 9.59 2.25
C ARG A 46 -19.64 9.62 2.95
N GLU A 47 -19.31 10.72 3.61
CA GLU A 47 -18.09 10.88 4.43
C GLU A 47 -17.93 9.71 5.42
N LYS A 48 -18.98 9.39 6.20
CA LYS A 48 -18.97 8.26 7.15
C LYS A 48 -18.77 6.89 6.48
N LYS A 49 -19.33 6.67 5.28
CA LYS A 49 -19.12 5.43 4.51
C LYS A 49 -17.68 5.33 4.00
N TYR A 50 -17.11 6.42 3.50
CA TYR A 50 -15.71 6.46 3.09
C TYR A 50 -14.77 6.24 4.28
N ALA A 51 -15.04 6.86 5.43
CA ALA A 51 -14.26 6.64 6.65
C ALA A 51 -14.25 5.17 7.11
N ALA A 52 -15.40 4.49 7.07
CA ALA A 52 -15.48 3.06 7.38
C ALA A 52 -14.70 2.18 6.38
N SER A 53 -14.78 2.50 5.08
CA SER A 53 -14.06 1.76 4.03
C SER A 53 -12.55 2.01 4.06
N LEU A 54 -12.11 3.25 4.34
CA LEU A 54 -10.70 3.58 4.62
C LEU A 54 -10.18 2.82 5.83
N LEU A 55 -10.98 2.69 6.89
CA LEU A 55 -10.61 1.93 8.09
C LEU A 55 -10.42 0.43 7.80
N GLU A 56 -11.20 -0.16 6.89
CA GLU A 56 -11.00 -1.54 6.44
C GLU A 56 -9.74 -1.71 5.61
N ASP A 57 -9.51 -0.79 4.67
CA ASP A 57 -8.36 -0.81 3.76
C ASP A 57 -7.05 -0.65 4.57
N LEU A 58 -6.96 0.38 5.41
CA LEU A 58 -5.82 0.60 6.31
C LEU A 58 -5.56 -0.57 7.28
N LYS A 59 -6.60 -1.25 7.77
CA LYS A 59 -6.43 -2.45 8.62
C LYS A 59 -5.70 -3.56 7.86
N LYS A 60 -6.03 -3.79 6.59
CA LYS A 60 -5.32 -4.77 5.76
C LYS A 60 -3.90 -4.31 5.50
N ASP A 61 -3.69 -3.03 5.18
CA ASP A 61 -2.35 -2.49 5.02
C ASP A 61 -1.47 -2.71 6.26
N THR A 62 -2.01 -2.53 7.47
CA THR A 62 -1.26 -2.81 8.70
C THR A 62 -0.96 -4.30 8.92
N VAL A 63 -1.79 -5.22 8.42
CA VAL A 63 -1.53 -6.67 8.49
C VAL A 63 -0.38 -7.03 7.56
N ASP A 64 -0.44 -6.58 6.32
CA ASP A 64 0.56 -6.88 5.29
C ASP A 64 1.93 -6.27 5.65
N LEU A 65 1.96 -5.00 6.08
CA LEU A 65 3.19 -4.36 6.57
C LEU A 65 3.77 -5.09 7.80
N SER A 66 2.93 -5.59 8.70
CA SER A 66 3.38 -6.36 9.87
C SER A 66 3.97 -7.72 9.50
N ALA A 67 3.62 -8.29 8.35
CA ALA A 67 4.21 -9.52 7.81
C ALA A 67 5.49 -9.25 7.00
N ASP A 68 5.52 -8.16 6.21
CA ASP A 68 6.64 -7.81 5.33
C ASP A 68 7.87 -7.30 6.11
N ILE A 69 7.67 -6.52 7.19
CA ILE A 69 8.77 -6.01 8.05
C ILE A 69 9.70 -7.13 8.59
N PRO A 70 9.22 -8.20 9.24
CA PRO A 70 10.08 -9.28 9.71
C PRO A 70 10.70 -10.09 8.56
N PHE A 71 10.04 -10.23 7.41
CA PHE A 71 10.64 -10.82 6.22
C PHE A 71 11.87 -10.03 5.75
N TRP A 72 11.75 -8.71 5.57
CA TRP A 72 12.89 -7.87 5.16
C TRP A 72 14.02 -7.88 6.17
N LYS A 73 13.70 -7.89 7.48
CA LYS A 73 14.71 -8.03 8.52
C LYS A 73 15.52 -9.32 8.36
N ASP A 74 14.86 -10.47 8.28
CA ASP A 74 15.53 -11.76 8.12
C ASP A 74 16.33 -11.81 6.80
N TYR A 75 15.77 -11.28 5.71
CA TYR A 75 16.41 -11.23 4.41
C TYR A 75 17.72 -10.42 4.45
N LEU A 76 17.72 -9.25 5.10
CA LEU A 76 18.93 -8.42 5.26
C LEU A 76 20.00 -9.15 6.11
N GLU A 77 19.60 -9.87 7.16
CA GLU A 77 20.49 -10.71 7.97
C GLU A 77 21.05 -11.90 7.15
N LYS A 78 20.28 -12.49 6.23
CA LYS A 78 20.77 -13.53 5.30
C LYS A 78 21.74 -12.98 4.27
N ILE A 79 21.57 -11.74 3.79
CA ILE A 79 22.57 -11.08 2.93
C ILE A 79 23.89 -10.92 3.67
N ASP A 80 23.87 -10.45 4.93
CA ASP A 80 25.09 -10.32 5.74
C ASP A 80 25.79 -11.65 5.97
N THR A 81 25.02 -12.69 6.35
CA THR A 81 25.53 -14.06 6.50
C THR A 81 26.20 -14.56 5.20
N LEU A 82 25.53 -14.37 4.06
CA LEU A 82 26.04 -14.77 2.75
C LEU A 82 27.33 -14.04 2.37
N ARG A 83 27.39 -12.72 2.60
CA ARG A 83 28.58 -11.89 2.33
C ARG A 83 29.76 -12.31 3.19
N GLN A 84 29.53 -12.59 4.48
CA GLN A 84 30.56 -13.07 5.41
C GLN A 84 31.11 -14.45 5.00
N GLU A 85 30.26 -15.40 4.58
CA GLU A 85 30.73 -16.69 4.06
C GLU A 85 31.54 -16.53 2.76
N ILE A 86 31.11 -15.66 1.83
CA ILE A 86 31.83 -15.43 0.57
C ILE A 86 33.24 -14.85 0.81
N GLN A 87 33.41 -13.98 1.82
CA GLN A 87 34.70 -13.39 2.16
C GLN A 87 35.74 -14.37 2.71
N LYS A 88 35.32 -15.56 3.20
CA LYS A 88 36.27 -16.57 3.68
C LYS A 88 37.08 -17.17 2.52
N PRO A 89 38.32 -17.64 2.77
CA PRO A 89 39.05 -18.50 1.85
C PRO A 89 38.16 -19.68 1.42
N ALA A 90 38.24 -20.09 0.15
CA ALA A 90 37.34 -21.12 -0.40
C ALA A 90 37.33 -22.42 0.42
N SER A 91 38.48 -22.84 0.96
CA SER A 91 38.64 -24.01 1.83
C SER A 91 38.02 -23.90 3.23
N GLN A 92 37.52 -22.71 3.62
CA GLN A 92 36.93 -22.42 4.93
C GLN A 92 35.44 -22.02 4.85
N ARG A 93 34.85 -22.02 3.65
CA ARG A 93 33.45 -21.67 3.43
C ARG A 93 32.53 -22.79 3.90
N ASN A 94 31.38 -22.43 4.48
CA ASN A 94 30.31 -23.39 4.70
C ASN A 94 29.38 -23.41 3.47
N ASP A 95 29.62 -24.31 2.53
CA ASP A 95 28.84 -24.43 1.29
C ASP A 95 27.32 -24.58 1.54
N LEU A 96 26.92 -25.33 2.58
CA LEU A 96 25.51 -25.54 2.89
C LEU A 96 24.84 -24.25 3.41
N LEU A 97 25.55 -23.47 4.23
CA LEU A 97 25.07 -22.16 4.70
C LEU A 97 25.00 -21.16 3.54
N LEU A 98 26.05 -21.12 2.71
CA LEU A 98 26.13 -20.28 1.51
C LEU A 98 24.97 -20.60 0.56
N TYR A 99 24.72 -21.89 0.29
CA TYR A 99 23.60 -22.34 -0.52
C TYR A 99 22.24 -21.98 0.08
N LYS A 100 22.04 -22.17 1.39
CA LYS A 100 20.80 -21.80 2.08
C LYS A 100 20.51 -20.31 1.96
N CYS A 101 21.50 -19.45 2.23
CA CYS A 101 21.34 -18.00 2.13
C CYS A 101 21.16 -17.54 0.67
N ALA A 102 21.95 -18.05 -0.28
CA ALA A 102 21.77 -17.74 -1.69
C ALA A 102 20.40 -18.20 -2.21
N ARG A 103 19.94 -19.39 -1.84
CA ARG A 103 18.58 -19.89 -2.12
C ARG A 103 17.51 -18.96 -1.54
N TYR A 104 17.73 -18.37 -0.36
CA TYR A 104 16.83 -17.38 0.22
C TYR A 104 16.76 -16.08 -0.60
N MET A 105 17.81 -15.73 -1.36
CA MET A 105 17.78 -14.57 -2.27
C MET A 105 16.79 -14.73 -3.45
N ARG A 106 16.20 -15.91 -3.63
CA ARG A 106 15.10 -16.15 -4.59
C ARG A 106 13.71 -15.95 -3.97
N ALA A 107 13.61 -15.69 -2.67
CA ALA A 107 12.36 -15.34 -2.02
C ALA A 107 11.91 -13.93 -2.43
N TYR A 108 10.60 -13.71 -2.43
CA TYR A 108 10.00 -12.44 -2.81
C TYR A 108 8.71 -12.26 -2.02
N GLU A 109 8.65 -11.17 -1.25
CA GLU A 109 7.48 -10.72 -0.50
C GLU A 109 7.25 -9.26 -0.88
N ASN A 110 5.99 -8.86 -1.00
CA ASN A 110 5.60 -7.49 -1.30
C ASN A 110 4.37 -7.12 -0.48
N PHE A 111 4.45 -5.96 0.18
CA PHE A 111 3.28 -5.25 0.66
C PHE A 111 2.25 -5.01 -0.48
N ALA A 112 0.99 -5.41 -0.26
CA ALA A 112 -0.10 -5.10 -1.16
C ALA A 112 -0.87 -3.87 -0.65
N TYR A 113 -0.82 -2.77 -1.41
CA TYR A 113 -1.52 -1.54 -1.02
C TYR A 113 -3.03 -1.62 -1.31
N HIS A 114 -3.85 -1.45 -0.28
CA HIS A 114 -5.30 -1.49 -0.35
C HIS A 114 -5.89 -0.12 -0.74
N ASP A 115 -5.63 0.33 -1.96
CA ASP A 115 -5.95 1.70 -2.40
C ASP A 115 -7.40 1.95 -2.84
N ARG A 116 -8.29 0.95 -2.73
CA ARG A 116 -9.69 0.99 -3.20
C ARG A 116 -10.41 2.28 -2.80
N THR A 117 -10.43 2.61 -1.50
CA THR A 117 -11.23 3.74 -1.02
C THR A 117 -10.60 5.09 -1.37
N ILE A 118 -9.27 5.21 -1.35
CA ILE A 118 -8.59 6.47 -1.68
C ILE A 118 -8.67 6.78 -3.18
N VAL A 119 -8.59 5.75 -4.04
CA VAL A 119 -8.81 5.87 -5.49
C VAL A 119 -10.26 6.32 -5.77
N GLN A 120 -11.25 5.76 -5.07
CA GLN A 120 -12.64 6.22 -5.18
C GLN A 120 -12.80 7.69 -4.76
N LEU A 121 -12.23 8.11 -3.62
CA LEU A 121 -12.29 9.49 -3.13
C LEU A 121 -11.67 10.48 -4.14
N LYS A 122 -10.54 10.13 -4.75
CA LYS A 122 -9.84 10.95 -5.74
C LYS A 122 -10.62 11.04 -7.06
N ASN A 123 -10.98 9.90 -7.64
CA ASN A 123 -11.64 9.84 -8.95
C ASN A 123 -13.05 10.43 -8.97
N SER A 124 -13.71 10.53 -7.80
CA SER A 124 -15.04 11.13 -7.67
C SER A 124 -15.02 12.59 -7.16
N GLY A 125 -13.84 13.18 -6.93
CA GLY A 125 -13.71 14.52 -6.34
C GLY A 125 -14.20 14.61 -4.88
N ASN A 126 -14.42 13.46 -4.23
CA ASN A 126 -15.00 13.35 -2.89
C ASN A 126 -13.98 13.50 -1.76
N PHE A 127 -12.70 13.74 -2.05
CA PHE A 127 -11.71 14.07 -1.00
C PHE A 127 -12.15 15.28 -0.16
N ARG A 128 -12.83 16.26 -0.78
CA ARG A 128 -13.45 17.42 -0.10
C ARG A 128 -14.50 17.07 0.97
N LEU A 129 -14.99 15.83 1.00
CA LEU A 129 -15.95 15.36 2.00
C LEU A 129 -15.28 15.09 3.35
N ILE A 130 -13.96 14.83 3.39
CA ILE A 130 -13.21 14.64 4.64
C ILE A 130 -12.99 16.03 5.26
N ARG A 131 -13.81 16.38 6.26
CA ARG A 131 -13.81 17.74 6.82
C ARG A 131 -12.69 17.99 7.83
N ASN A 132 -12.14 16.94 8.42
CA ASN A 132 -10.93 17.04 9.24
C ASN A 132 -9.69 17.14 8.32
N THR A 133 -9.14 18.35 8.18
CA THR A 133 -7.99 18.60 7.29
C THR A 133 -6.77 17.80 7.71
N LEU A 134 -6.46 17.70 9.00
CA LEU A 134 -5.33 16.90 9.50
C LEU A 134 -5.43 15.43 9.10
N LEU A 135 -6.64 14.86 9.09
CA LEU A 135 -6.89 13.50 8.60
C LEU A 135 -6.71 13.40 7.07
N SER A 136 -7.23 14.38 6.32
CA SER A 136 -7.05 14.46 4.87
C SER A 136 -5.57 14.55 4.48
N ASP A 137 -4.81 15.45 5.12
CA ASP A 137 -3.39 15.68 4.86
C ASP A 137 -2.56 14.43 5.22
N SER A 138 -2.81 13.83 6.39
CA SER A 138 -2.14 12.58 6.80
C SER A 138 -2.41 11.41 5.84
N LEU A 139 -3.60 11.37 5.22
CA LEU A 139 -3.96 10.34 4.25
C LEU A 139 -3.26 10.56 2.89
N ILE A 140 -3.07 11.82 2.49
CA ILE A 140 -2.30 12.20 1.30
C ILE A 140 -0.82 11.87 1.50
N ASP A 141 -0.23 12.20 2.65
CA ASP A 141 1.16 11.89 2.99
C ASP A 141 1.43 10.37 2.99
N TYR A 142 0.47 9.58 3.50
CA TYR A 142 0.53 8.12 3.47
C TYR A 142 0.49 7.57 2.03
N GLU A 143 -0.42 8.05 1.19
CA GLU A 143 -0.48 7.66 -0.22
C GLU A 143 0.79 8.05 -0.99
N ALA A 144 1.32 9.26 -0.77
CA ALA A 144 2.52 9.76 -1.42
C ALA A 144 3.75 8.92 -1.03
N SER A 145 3.86 8.54 0.25
CA SER A 145 4.92 7.67 0.76
C SER A 145 4.90 6.28 0.11
N ILE A 146 3.73 5.73 -0.19
CA ILE A 146 3.60 4.45 -0.91
C ILE A 146 3.89 4.63 -2.40
N ARG A 147 3.17 5.55 -3.07
CA ARG A 147 3.19 5.65 -4.55
C ARG A 147 4.46 6.28 -5.13
N SER A 148 5.23 7.02 -4.35
CA SER A 148 6.57 7.46 -4.74
C SER A 148 7.64 6.69 -3.98
N VAL A 149 7.81 6.92 -2.68
CA VAL A 149 9.00 6.45 -1.96
C VAL A 149 9.13 4.92 -1.98
N LEU A 150 8.08 4.18 -1.60
CA LEU A 150 8.12 2.72 -1.63
C LEU A 150 8.18 2.18 -3.06
N HIS A 151 7.39 2.74 -3.98
CA HIS A 151 7.39 2.30 -5.38
C HIS A 151 8.76 2.47 -6.07
N ASP A 152 9.43 3.60 -5.86
CA ASP A 152 10.76 3.88 -6.42
C ASP A 152 11.83 2.96 -5.82
N GLN A 153 11.72 2.62 -4.52
CA GLN A 153 12.56 1.61 -3.88
C GLN A 153 12.34 0.23 -4.49
N GLU A 154 11.09 -0.18 -4.68
CA GLU A 154 10.71 -1.47 -5.26
C GLU A 154 11.22 -1.61 -6.70
N MET A 155 11.04 -0.58 -7.54
CA MET A 155 11.57 -0.59 -8.91
C MET A 155 13.09 -0.75 -8.94
N GLN A 156 13.84 0.04 -8.16
CA GLN A 156 15.31 -0.06 -8.09
C GLN A 156 15.76 -1.41 -7.52
N SER A 157 15.09 -1.89 -6.48
CA SER A 157 15.34 -3.20 -5.86
C SER A 157 15.13 -4.33 -6.86
N ASN A 158 14.00 -4.34 -7.60
CA ASN A 158 13.69 -5.35 -8.61
C ASN A 158 14.75 -5.45 -9.73
N VAL A 159 15.29 -4.32 -10.20
CA VAL A 159 16.37 -4.30 -11.21
C VAL A 159 17.64 -4.97 -10.68
N ILE A 160 18.03 -4.66 -9.44
CA ILE A 160 19.19 -5.26 -8.78
C ILE A 160 18.97 -6.75 -8.51
N TRP A 161 17.76 -7.14 -8.09
CA TRP A 161 17.37 -8.52 -7.82
C TRP A 161 17.47 -9.41 -9.07
N GLN A 162 17.05 -8.90 -10.24
CA GLN A 162 17.22 -9.61 -11.51
C GLN A 162 18.69 -9.85 -11.85
N ASN A 163 19.56 -8.86 -11.62
CA ASN A 163 21.01 -9.03 -11.81
C ASN A 163 21.64 -10.00 -10.79
N LEU A 164 21.23 -9.96 -9.52
CA LEU A 164 21.63 -10.95 -8.50
C LEU A 164 21.27 -12.37 -8.94
N ASN A 165 20.03 -12.58 -9.39
CA ASN A 165 19.55 -13.87 -9.87
C ASN A 165 20.39 -14.38 -11.05
N PHE A 166 20.66 -13.52 -12.04
CA PHE A 166 21.49 -13.87 -13.20
C PHE A 166 22.92 -14.28 -12.79
N LEU A 167 23.58 -13.52 -11.90
CA LEU A 167 24.91 -13.86 -11.38
C LEU A 167 24.89 -15.18 -10.58
N GLN A 168 23.86 -15.37 -9.76
CA GLN A 168 23.68 -16.56 -8.93
C GLN A 168 23.47 -17.85 -9.74
N ASP A 169 22.76 -17.80 -10.87
CA ASP A 169 22.57 -18.95 -11.76
C ASP A 169 23.89 -19.41 -12.44
N GLN A 170 24.86 -18.49 -12.58
CA GLN A 170 26.22 -18.84 -13.01
C GLN A 170 27.08 -19.43 -11.90
N LEU A 171 26.81 -19.09 -10.63
CA LEU A 171 27.62 -19.47 -9.47
C LEU A 171 27.19 -20.80 -8.86
N ILE A 172 25.89 -21.06 -8.74
CA ILE A 172 25.32 -22.13 -7.91
C ILE A 172 24.29 -22.93 -8.73
N ASN A 173 24.14 -24.23 -8.45
CA ASN A 173 23.11 -25.05 -9.09
C ASN A 173 21.73 -24.83 -8.44
N SER A 174 20.75 -24.37 -9.21
CA SER A 174 19.39 -24.06 -8.73
C SER A 174 18.48 -25.30 -8.54
N SER A 175 18.97 -26.51 -8.83
CA SER A 175 18.20 -27.76 -8.75
C SER A 175 17.55 -28.04 -7.39
N LEU A 176 18.21 -27.68 -6.27
CA LEU A 176 17.63 -27.87 -4.93
C LEU A 176 16.76 -26.69 -4.46
N TYR A 177 16.53 -25.66 -5.30
CA TYR A 177 15.73 -24.50 -4.88
C TYR A 177 14.25 -24.86 -4.60
N ASN A 178 13.71 -25.89 -5.25
CA ASN A 178 12.33 -26.35 -5.03
C ASN A 178 12.11 -27.12 -3.72
N TYR A 179 13.17 -27.60 -3.05
CA TYR A 179 13.09 -28.51 -1.90
C TYR A 179 12.52 -27.90 -0.59
N SER A 180 11.90 -26.71 -0.63
CA SER A 180 11.11 -26.24 0.53
C SER A 180 9.95 -25.30 0.19
N LYS A 181 9.40 -25.31 -1.05
CA LYS A 181 8.20 -24.50 -1.33
C LYS A 181 6.97 -24.89 -0.50
N PHE A 182 7.00 -26.06 0.16
CA PHE A 182 6.01 -26.48 1.14
C PHE A 182 6.68 -27.19 2.33
N GLY A 183 6.80 -26.50 3.47
CA GLY A 183 6.87 -27.05 4.84
C GLY A 183 8.02 -27.95 5.29
N ASN A 184 8.86 -28.51 4.39
CA ASN A 184 9.75 -29.62 4.74
C ASN A 184 11.25 -29.30 4.55
N THR A 185 11.80 -28.52 5.49
CA THR A 185 13.23 -28.15 5.55
C THR A 185 14.18 -29.35 5.72
N SER A 186 13.66 -30.48 6.20
CA SER A 186 14.38 -31.76 6.36
C SER A 186 14.99 -32.32 5.07
N THR A 187 14.51 -31.88 3.91
CA THR A 187 14.87 -32.46 2.62
C THR A 187 16.10 -31.84 1.95
N LEU A 188 16.40 -30.55 2.20
CA LEU A 188 17.53 -29.85 1.56
C LEU A 188 18.87 -30.37 2.08
N ASP A 189 19.05 -30.42 3.40
CA ASP A 189 20.30 -30.88 4.04
C ASP A 189 20.59 -32.34 3.68
N SER A 190 19.53 -33.16 3.65
CA SER A 190 19.59 -34.56 3.20
C SER A 190 19.95 -34.71 1.71
N ALA A 191 19.53 -33.78 0.85
CA ALA A 191 19.91 -33.77 -0.57
C ALA A 191 21.36 -33.29 -0.76
N ALA A 192 21.77 -32.26 -0.03
CA ALA A 192 23.13 -31.74 -0.03
C ALA A 192 24.15 -32.79 0.48
N LEU A 193 23.82 -33.56 1.51
CA LEU A 193 24.65 -34.67 1.99
C LEU A 193 24.82 -35.79 0.95
N LYS A 194 23.79 -36.03 0.11
CA LYS A 194 23.85 -37.04 -0.97
C LYS A 194 24.63 -36.58 -2.20
N ASN A 195 24.71 -35.27 -2.45
CA ASN A 195 25.49 -34.71 -3.55
C ASN A 195 26.07 -33.34 -3.13
N PRO A 196 27.21 -33.30 -2.41
CA PRO A 196 27.78 -32.05 -1.92
C PRO A 196 28.23 -31.10 -3.03
N ASP A 197 28.58 -31.60 -4.21
CA ASP A 197 29.05 -30.76 -5.31
C ASP A 197 27.94 -29.88 -5.91
N ILE A 198 26.67 -30.25 -5.71
CA ILE A 198 25.51 -29.49 -6.19
C ILE A 198 25.30 -28.17 -5.42
N ILE A 199 25.83 -28.07 -4.20
CA ILE A 199 25.69 -26.86 -3.36
C ILE A 199 26.92 -25.94 -3.40
N LYS A 200 28.03 -26.40 -3.99
CA LYS A 200 29.26 -25.61 -4.13
C LYS A 200 29.09 -24.47 -5.12
N ILE A 201 29.91 -23.43 -4.94
CA ILE A 201 30.17 -22.45 -6.00
C ILE A 201 30.97 -23.14 -7.11
N ARG A 202 30.60 -22.93 -8.38
CA ARG A 202 31.34 -23.47 -9.52
C ARG A 202 32.76 -22.90 -9.56
N GLU A 203 33.73 -23.77 -9.82
CA GLU A 203 35.15 -23.40 -10.00
C GLU A 203 35.33 -22.47 -11.21
N GLY A 204 36.31 -21.55 -11.15
CA GLY A 204 36.60 -20.61 -12.24
C GLY A 204 35.57 -19.49 -12.40
N LYS A 205 34.87 -19.14 -11.31
CA LYS A 205 33.82 -18.09 -11.26
C LYS A 205 34.13 -16.98 -10.26
N GLU A 206 35.40 -16.76 -9.96
CA GLU A 206 35.87 -15.80 -8.95
C GLU A 206 35.45 -14.35 -9.27
N GLU A 207 35.51 -13.95 -10.55
CA GLU A 207 35.04 -12.63 -11.01
C GLU A 207 33.52 -12.45 -10.82
N VAL A 208 32.74 -13.47 -11.19
CA VAL A 208 31.27 -13.48 -11.03
C VAL A 208 30.90 -13.48 -9.53
N LEU A 209 31.67 -14.17 -8.70
CA LEU A 209 31.49 -14.20 -7.26
C LEU A 209 31.78 -12.84 -6.62
N PHE A 210 32.80 -12.12 -7.12
CA PHE A 210 33.11 -10.75 -6.71
C PHE A 210 32.01 -9.77 -7.14
N GLU A 211 31.50 -9.85 -8.38
CA GLU A 211 30.37 -9.02 -8.80
C GLU A 211 29.12 -9.31 -7.96
N TYR A 212 28.78 -10.58 -7.75
CA TYR A 212 27.67 -11.00 -6.90
C TYR A 212 27.81 -10.49 -5.46
N PHE A 213 29.01 -10.61 -4.87
CA PHE A 213 29.32 -10.05 -3.56
C PHE A 213 29.03 -8.54 -3.50
N ASN A 214 29.53 -7.75 -4.47
CA ASN A 214 29.31 -6.31 -4.51
C ASN A 214 27.82 -5.97 -4.73
N ARG A 215 27.14 -6.70 -5.61
CA ARG A 215 25.71 -6.51 -5.89
C ARG A 215 24.84 -6.82 -4.68
N LEU A 216 25.21 -7.79 -3.84
CA LEU A 216 24.53 -8.09 -2.58
C LEU A 216 24.57 -6.90 -1.61
N GLU A 217 25.69 -6.18 -1.50
CA GLU A 217 25.75 -4.95 -0.68
C GLU A 217 24.79 -3.89 -1.20
N TYR A 218 24.79 -3.65 -2.52
CA TYR A 218 23.92 -2.63 -3.11
C TYR A 218 22.43 -2.99 -2.91
N TYR A 219 22.06 -4.25 -3.12
CA TYR A 219 20.70 -4.74 -2.82
C TYR A 219 20.34 -4.57 -1.34
N LYS A 220 21.26 -4.89 -0.43
CA LYS A 220 21.07 -4.71 1.01
C LYS A 220 20.77 -3.25 1.36
N GLN A 221 21.54 -2.30 0.81
CA GLN A 221 21.36 -0.89 1.18
C GLN A 221 20.04 -0.30 0.69
N ILE A 222 19.58 -0.64 -0.52
CA ILE A 222 18.24 -0.23 -0.98
C ILE A 222 17.15 -0.87 -0.12
N ASN A 223 17.20 -2.17 0.15
CA ASN A 223 16.15 -2.84 0.91
C ASN A 223 16.21 -2.55 2.42
N LYS A 224 17.34 -2.07 2.95
CA LYS A 224 17.42 -1.47 4.28
C LYS A 224 16.60 -0.18 4.35
N TYR A 225 16.64 0.65 3.29
CA TYR A 225 15.78 1.84 3.21
C TYR A 225 14.30 1.43 3.08
N ARG A 226 13.97 0.42 2.25
CA ARG A 226 12.61 -0.18 2.17
C ARG A 226 12.09 -0.67 3.53
N TYR A 227 12.90 -1.43 4.27
CA TYR A 227 12.57 -1.92 5.61
C TYR A 227 12.21 -0.77 6.58
N HIS A 228 12.97 0.33 6.56
CA HIS A 228 12.65 1.52 7.35
C HIS A 228 11.38 2.23 6.86
N THR A 229 11.18 2.37 5.55
CA THR A 229 9.95 2.92 4.97
C THR A 229 8.71 2.11 5.38
N ASN A 230 8.77 0.78 5.35
CA ASN A 230 7.67 -0.08 5.80
C ASN A 230 7.32 0.13 7.28
N ILE A 231 8.31 0.34 8.15
CA ILE A 231 8.10 0.67 9.57
C ILE A 231 7.40 2.02 9.72
N GLU A 232 7.79 3.05 8.97
CA GLU A 232 7.11 4.36 9.02
C GLU A 232 5.69 4.28 8.43
N LEU A 233 5.49 3.56 7.32
CA LEU A 233 4.16 3.30 6.76
C LEU A 233 3.24 2.59 7.75
N LEU A 234 3.74 1.61 8.51
CA LEU A 234 2.96 0.94 9.56
C LEU A 234 2.53 1.91 10.67
N LYS A 235 3.42 2.83 11.08
CA LYS A 235 3.07 3.89 12.04
C LYS A 235 2.03 4.86 11.47
N MET A 236 2.21 5.31 10.22
CA MET A 236 1.28 6.21 9.53
C MET A 236 -0.11 5.59 9.42
N ALA A 237 -0.21 4.34 8.95
CA ALA A 237 -1.47 3.61 8.86
C ALA A 237 -2.11 3.41 10.24
N THR A 238 -1.31 3.06 11.26
CA THR A 238 -1.81 2.94 12.65
C THR A 238 -2.35 4.27 13.19
N ASN A 239 -1.67 5.38 12.93
CA ASN A 239 -2.11 6.72 13.33
C ASN A 239 -3.41 7.12 12.60
N LEU A 240 -3.50 6.90 11.29
CA LEU A 240 -4.71 7.13 10.49
C LEU A 240 -5.90 6.32 11.03
N ILE A 241 -5.69 5.05 11.38
CA ILE A 241 -6.71 4.21 12.04
C ILE A 241 -7.22 4.87 13.33
N GLN A 242 -6.34 5.38 14.19
CA GLN A 242 -6.77 6.07 15.42
C GLN A 242 -7.50 7.39 15.15
N MET A 243 -7.04 8.17 14.16
CA MET A 243 -7.69 9.42 13.75
C MET A 243 -9.10 9.16 13.22
N ILE A 244 -9.28 8.18 12.33
CA ILE A 244 -10.59 7.80 11.78
C ILE A 244 -11.52 7.30 12.89
N LYS A 245 -11.05 6.43 13.78
CA LYS A 245 -11.86 5.95 14.91
C LYS A 245 -12.31 7.08 15.83
N LYS A 246 -11.41 8.03 16.13
CA LYS A 246 -11.70 9.20 16.97
C LYS A 246 -12.72 10.13 16.32
N GLU A 247 -12.49 10.50 15.06
CA GLU A 247 -13.31 11.48 14.30
C GLU A 247 -14.73 10.97 14.05
N TYR A 248 -14.87 9.69 13.66
CA TYR A 248 -16.16 9.12 13.25
C TYR A 248 -16.81 8.22 14.31
N HIS A 249 -16.21 8.11 15.50
CA HIS A 249 -16.65 7.28 16.63
C HIS A 249 -16.84 5.79 16.26
N ILE A 250 -15.94 5.26 15.43
CA ILE A 250 -15.94 3.86 14.96
C ILE A 250 -15.12 2.98 15.92
N LYS A 251 -15.57 1.74 16.14
CA LYS A 251 -14.91 0.76 17.02
C LYS A 251 -13.69 0.07 16.39
#